data_AF-A0A969B3U9-F1
#
_entry.id   AF-A0A969B3U9-F1
#
_cell.length_a   1.000
_cell.length_b   1.000
_cell.length_c   1.000
_cell.angle_alpha   90.00
_cell.angle_beta   90.00
_cell.angle_gamma   90.00
#
_symmetry.space_group_name_H-M   'P 1'
#
loop_
_entity.id
_entity.type
_entity.pdbx_description
1 polymer ?
#
loop_
_entity_poly.entity_id
_entity_poly.type
_entity_poly.pdbx_seq_one_letter_code
_entity_poly.pdbx_strand_id
1 'polypeptide(L)'
;MDNILDPAWRLDDKPFQAESLILEDWVPLAMLRQALVVLADYCEERYGGCGLYTFEDWHEKNGQLTRRQRSSYGELRAMLVSDRQLYSSRPQADGVFRAYYSETNDFLLRYGLREAEDQTKPIWGDLSFSGDSDDIRAAIMRLKPIPGLPLNLMGSGSYFDATCGR
;
A
#
# COMPACT_ATOMS: atom_id res chain seq x y z
N MET A 1 -1.15 9.18 -7.76
CA MET A 1 -2.45 9.18 -7.04
C MET A 1 -3.60 9.14 -8.03
N ASP A 2 -4.86 9.09 -7.58
CA ASP A 2 -6.03 9.31 -8.44
C ASP A 2 -6.67 10.69 -8.18
N ASN A 3 -7.73 11.03 -8.92
CA ASN A 3 -8.42 12.32 -8.80
C ASN A 3 -9.13 12.56 -7.45
N ILE A 4 -9.18 11.57 -6.57
CA ILE A 4 -9.82 11.66 -5.24
C ILE A 4 -8.75 11.80 -4.16
N LEU A 5 -7.71 10.98 -4.23
CA LEU A 5 -6.64 10.97 -3.25
C LEU A 5 -5.66 12.13 -3.41
N ASP A 6 -5.43 12.65 -4.63
CA ASP A 6 -4.54 13.82 -4.81
C ASP A 6 -5.06 15.08 -4.10
N PRO A 7 -6.34 15.48 -4.24
CA PRO A 7 -6.88 16.58 -3.44
C PRO A 7 -6.86 16.31 -1.93
N ALA A 8 -7.20 15.08 -1.50
CA ALA A 8 -7.21 14.73 -0.09
C ALA A 8 -5.82 14.86 0.54
N TRP A 9 -4.78 14.36 -0.14
CA TRP A 9 -3.40 14.51 0.30
C TRP A 9 -2.98 15.97 0.42
N ARG A 10 -3.28 16.81 -0.58
CA ARG A 10 -2.95 18.24 -0.55
C ARG A 10 -3.63 19.03 0.56
N LEU A 11 -4.75 18.52 1.06
CA LEU A 11 -5.55 19.12 2.11
C LEU A 11 -5.33 18.48 3.48
N ASP A 12 -4.42 17.51 3.59
CA ASP A 12 -4.20 16.72 4.81
C ASP A 12 -5.50 16.02 5.30
N ASP A 13 -6.34 15.61 4.35
CA ASP A 13 -7.60 14.92 4.60
C ASP A 13 -7.42 13.39 4.54
N LYS A 14 -8.42 12.63 4.95
CA LYS A 14 -8.42 11.17 4.93
C LYS A 14 -7.98 10.59 3.57
N PRO A 15 -7.06 9.59 3.55
CA PRO A 15 -6.43 8.90 4.68
C PRO A 15 -5.07 9.50 5.13
N PHE A 16 -4.79 10.76 4.79
CA PHE A 16 -3.47 11.39 4.96
C PHE A 16 -3.33 12.26 6.22
N GLN A 17 -4.40 12.47 6.96
CA GLN A 17 -4.48 13.31 8.18
C GLN A 17 -3.56 12.94 9.36
N ALA A 18 -2.81 11.84 9.26
CA ALA A 18 -1.99 11.29 10.35
C ALA A 18 -0.67 10.73 9.82
N GLU A 19 -0.10 9.75 10.51
CA GLU A 19 1.10 9.03 10.07
C GLU A 19 0.75 7.95 9.04
N SER A 20 1.73 7.59 8.22
CA SER A 20 1.73 6.40 7.39
C SER A 20 2.70 5.39 7.98
N LEU A 21 2.26 4.14 8.06
CA LEU A 21 3.11 3.00 8.32
C LEU A 21 3.83 2.61 7.03
N ILE A 22 5.15 2.54 7.08
CA ILE A 22 6.01 2.22 5.93
C ILE A 22 7.01 1.12 6.30
N LEU A 23 7.65 0.54 5.29
CA LEU A 23 8.85 -0.27 5.50
C LEU A 23 10.11 0.62 5.45
N GLU A 24 11.06 0.42 6.36
CA GLU A 24 12.35 1.13 6.35
C GLU A 24 13.27 0.65 5.22
N ASP A 25 13.10 -0.61 4.82
CA ASP A 25 13.85 -1.23 3.74
C ASP A 25 12.95 -2.21 2.98
N TRP A 26 13.37 -2.54 1.77
CA TRP A 26 12.70 -3.52 0.95
C TRP A 26 12.76 -4.90 1.59
N VAL A 27 11.66 -5.65 1.50
CA VAL A 27 11.56 -6.99 2.10
C VAL A 27 11.39 -8.08 1.05
N PRO A 28 11.75 -9.34 1.35
CA PRO A 28 11.51 -10.44 0.42
C PRO A 28 10.02 -10.59 0.11
N LEU A 29 9.70 -10.99 -1.13
CA LEU A 29 8.31 -11.15 -1.61
C LEU A 29 7.40 -11.95 -0.66
N ALA A 30 7.90 -13.03 -0.06
CA ALA A 30 7.15 -13.83 0.90
C ALA A 30 6.76 -13.05 2.18
N MET A 31 7.66 -12.20 2.67
CA MET A 31 7.43 -11.35 3.84
C MET A 31 6.44 -10.23 3.50
N LEU A 32 6.59 -9.60 2.33
CA LEU A 32 5.63 -8.62 1.82
C LEU A 32 4.23 -9.24 1.74
N ARG A 33 4.11 -10.44 1.16
CA ARG A 33 2.81 -11.15 1.06
C ARG A 33 2.20 -11.39 2.43
N GLN A 34 2.99 -11.81 3.41
CA GLN A 34 2.51 -12.03 4.77
C GLN A 34 1.98 -10.73 5.40
N ALA A 35 2.71 -9.61 5.24
CA ALA A 35 2.27 -8.30 5.72
C ALA A 35 0.98 -7.83 5.02
N LEU A 36 0.88 -8.03 3.70
CA LEU A 36 -0.31 -7.69 2.91
C LEU A 36 -1.53 -8.52 3.32
N VAL A 37 -1.38 -9.81 3.61
CA VAL A 37 -2.49 -10.64 4.12
C VAL A 37 -3.01 -10.07 5.43
N VAL A 38 -2.12 -9.75 6.37
CA VAL A 38 -2.48 -9.18 7.66
C VAL A 38 -3.23 -7.85 7.53
N LEU A 39 -2.77 -6.96 6.64
CA LEU A 39 -3.42 -5.67 6.40
C LEU A 39 -4.73 -5.80 5.62
N ALA A 40 -4.80 -6.72 4.65
CA ALA A 40 -6.03 -7.00 3.93
C ALA A 40 -7.11 -7.55 4.86
N ASP A 41 -6.75 -8.46 5.77
CA ASP A 41 -7.63 -8.99 6.81
C ASP A 41 -8.15 -7.86 7.71
N TYR A 42 -7.25 -6.99 8.18
CA TYR A 42 -7.63 -5.84 8.98
C TYR A 42 -8.63 -4.92 8.25
N CYS A 43 -8.33 -4.58 7.00
CA CYS A 43 -9.17 -3.69 6.21
C CYS A 43 -10.55 -4.29 5.95
N GLU A 44 -10.63 -5.59 5.68
CA GLU A 44 -11.92 -6.28 5.49
C GLU A 44 -12.74 -6.35 6.79
N GLU A 45 -12.09 -6.68 7.92
CA GLU A 45 -12.74 -6.67 9.24
C GLU A 45 -13.36 -5.30 9.57
N ARG A 46 -12.63 -4.23 9.24
CA ARG A 46 -12.97 -2.85 9.59
C ARG A 46 -13.94 -2.20 8.59
N TYR A 47 -13.74 -2.43 7.30
CA TYR A 47 -14.41 -1.73 6.19
C TYR A 47 -15.03 -2.65 5.14
N GLY A 48 -15.24 -3.94 5.44
CA GLY A 48 -15.83 -4.92 4.51
C GLY A 48 -17.22 -4.57 3.98
N GLY A 49 -17.93 -3.65 4.66
CA GLY A 49 -19.22 -3.11 4.20
C GLY A 49 -19.11 -1.94 3.20
N CYS A 50 -17.91 -1.43 2.94
CA CYS A 50 -17.66 -0.31 2.02
C CYS A 50 -17.14 -0.84 0.67
N GLY A 51 -17.37 -0.08 -0.40
CA GLY A 51 -16.72 -0.37 -1.68
C GLY A 51 -15.20 -0.31 -1.55
N LEU A 52 -14.49 -1.17 -2.29
CA LEU A 52 -13.04 -1.15 -2.40
C LEU A 52 -12.65 -0.66 -3.79
N TYR A 53 -11.66 0.22 -3.87
CA TYR A 53 -11.11 0.70 -5.13
C TYR A 53 -9.63 0.38 -5.24
N THR A 54 -9.16 0.16 -6.47
CA THR A 54 -7.74 -0.06 -6.78
C THR A 54 -7.27 0.82 -7.93
N PHE A 55 -5.99 1.19 -7.93
CA PHE A 55 -5.36 1.93 -9.02
C PHE A 55 -3.85 1.68 -9.05
N GLU A 56 -3.20 2.12 -10.12
CA GLU A 56 -1.74 2.21 -10.20
C GLU A 56 -1.29 3.57 -9.70
N ASP A 57 -0.53 3.62 -8.63
CA ASP A 57 -0.07 4.86 -8.04
C ASP A 57 1.27 5.29 -8.64
N TRP A 58 1.21 6.23 -9.58
CA TRP A 58 2.37 6.84 -10.25
C TRP A 58 2.92 8.07 -9.52
N HIS A 59 2.48 8.29 -8.27
CA HIS A 59 2.90 9.44 -7.46
C HIS A 59 4.43 9.59 -7.42
N GLU A 60 5.14 8.46 -7.35
CA GLU A 60 6.60 8.39 -7.26
C GLU A 60 7.37 8.62 -8.55
N LYS A 61 6.70 8.67 -9.71
CA LYS A 61 7.36 8.80 -11.02
C LYS A 61 7.20 10.18 -11.63
N ASN A 62 5.97 10.67 -11.70
CA ASN A 62 5.64 11.91 -12.42
C ASN A 62 4.37 12.60 -11.90
N GLY A 63 3.80 12.13 -10.79
CA GLY A 63 2.53 12.67 -10.26
C GLY A 63 1.32 12.45 -11.18
N GLN A 64 1.41 11.54 -12.16
CA GLN A 64 0.30 11.27 -13.07
C GLN A 64 -0.91 10.72 -12.30
N LEU A 65 -2.08 11.32 -12.56
CA LEU A 65 -3.33 10.85 -12.01
C LEU A 65 -3.84 9.66 -12.82
N THR A 66 -4.12 8.56 -12.13
CA THR A 66 -4.69 7.36 -12.75
C THR A 66 -6.15 7.19 -12.38
N ARG A 67 -6.90 6.45 -13.22
CA ARG A 67 -8.30 6.17 -12.95
C ARG A 67 -8.42 4.96 -12.03
N ARG A 68 -9.12 5.13 -10.91
CA ARG A 68 -9.53 4.01 -10.06
C ARG A 68 -10.43 3.01 -10.77
N GLN A 69 -10.33 1.76 -10.35
CA GLN A 69 -11.19 0.65 -10.73
C GLN A 69 -11.86 0.13 -9.46
N ARG A 70 -13.10 -0.37 -9.60
CA ARG A 70 -13.73 -1.11 -8.50
C ARG A 70 -12.98 -2.42 -8.29
N SER A 71 -12.84 -2.80 -7.03
CA SER A 71 -12.22 -4.05 -6.59
C SER A 71 -13.07 -4.65 -5.47
N SER A 72 -12.66 -5.81 -5.00
CA SER A 72 -13.21 -6.48 -3.83
C SER A 72 -12.11 -7.05 -2.94
N TYR A 73 -12.43 -7.30 -1.68
CA TYR A 73 -11.54 -8.04 -0.78
C TYR A 73 -11.29 -9.47 -1.27
N GLY A 74 -12.25 -10.08 -1.96
CA GLY A 74 -12.07 -11.39 -2.60
C GLY A 74 -10.97 -11.39 -3.67
N GLU A 75 -10.93 -10.37 -4.53
CA GLU A 75 -9.86 -10.20 -5.54
C GLU A 75 -8.50 -9.91 -4.87
N LEU A 76 -8.49 -9.06 -3.85
CA LEU A 76 -7.28 -8.78 -3.05
C LEU A 76 -6.74 -10.06 -2.40
N ARG A 77 -7.60 -10.90 -1.80
CA ARG A 77 -7.20 -12.20 -1.22
C ARG A 77 -6.73 -13.19 -2.28
N ALA A 78 -7.39 -13.25 -3.44
CA ALA A 78 -7.00 -14.13 -4.53
C ALA A 78 -5.57 -13.83 -5.02
N MET A 79 -5.19 -12.55 -5.06
CA MET A 79 -3.83 -12.12 -5.34
C MET A 79 -2.82 -12.57 -4.27
N LEU A 80 -3.23 -12.57 -2.99
CA LEU A 80 -2.35 -12.87 -1.85
C LEU A 80 -2.24 -14.36 -1.51
N VAL A 81 -2.88 -15.25 -2.29
CA VAL A 81 -2.87 -16.69 -2.06
C VAL A 81 -1.48 -17.32 -2.20
N SER A 82 -0.59 -16.74 -3.01
CA SER A 82 0.79 -17.22 -3.20
C SER A 82 1.71 -16.12 -3.72
N ASP A 83 3.03 -16.29 -3.51
CA ASP A 83 4.05 -15.36 -4.01
C ASP A 83 3.95 -15.18 -5.54
N ARG A 84 3.64 -16.26 -6.28
CA ARG A 84 3.45 -16.20 -7.73
C ARG A 84 2.28 -15.30 -8.13
N GLN A 85 1.17 -15.35 -7.40
CA GLN A 85 0.00 -14.52 -7.69
C GLN A 85 0.26 -13.06 -7.35
N LEU A 86 0.91 -12.79 -6.21
CA LEU A 86 1.34 -11.44 -5.84
C LEU A 86 2.32 -10.85 -6.86
N TYR A 87 3.27 -11.64 -7.36
CA TYR A 87 4.18 -11.20 -8.41
C TYR A 87 3.47 -10.96 -9.75
N SER A 88 2.43 -11.74 -10.06
CA SER A 88 1.66 -11.58 -11.31
C SER A 88 0.76 -10.35 -11.30
N SER A 89 0.39 -9.83 -10.12
CA SER A 89 -0.39 -8.60 -9.95
C SER A 89 0.47 -7.33 -9.84
N ARG A 90 1.79 -7.47 -9.99
CA ARG A 90 2.71 -6.33 -9.85
C ARG A 90 2.36 -5.21 -10.84
N PRO A 91 2.56 -3.94 -10.46
CA PRO A 91 2.59 -2.84 -11.42
C PRO A 91 3.63 -3.11 -12.52
N GLN A 92 3.30 -2.78 -13.77
CA GLN A 92 4.16 -3.08 -14.92
C GLN A 92 5.39 -2.17 -15.01
N ALA A 93 5.32 -1.00 -14.38
CA ALA A 93 6.39 -0.01 -14.37
C ALA A 93 7.08 0.01 -13.02
N ASP A 94 8.42 0.08 -13.06
CA ASP A 94 9.25 0.31 -11.87
C ASP A 94 8.83 1.61 -11.18
N GLY A 95 8.91 1.65 -9.84
CA GLY A 95 8.50 2.78 -9.00
C GLY A 95 7.01 3.17 -9.10
N VAL A 96 6.16 2.25 -9.54
CA VAL A 96 4.70 2.38 -9.47
C VAL A 96 4.19 1.42 -8.42
N PHE A 97 3.26 1.89 -7.59
CA PHE A 97 2.65 1.06 -6.56
C PHE A 97 1.28 0.57 -7.02
N ARG A 98 0.87 -0.61 -6.56
CA ARG A 98 -0.53 -1.00 -6.56
C ARG A 98 -1.15 -0.42 -5.30
N ALA A 99 -2.24 0.31 -5.46
CA ALA A 99 -2.96 0.91 -4.34
C ALA A 99 -4.36 0.32 -4.18
N TYR A 100 -4.82 0.22 -2.93
CA TYR A 100 -6.18 -0.13 -2.53
C TYR A 100 -6.66 0.85 -1.47
N TYR A 101 -7.91 1.30 -1.58
CA TYR A 101 -8.51 2.22 -0.60
C TYR A 101 -10.02 2.02 -0.51
N SER A 102 -10.61 2.35 0.65
CA SER A 102 -12.06 2.27 0.84
C SER A 102 -12.80 3.39 0.10
N GLU A 103 -14.07 3.16 -0.24
CA GLU A 103 -14.94 4.17 -0.85
C GLU A 103 -15.06 5.47 -0.04
N THR A 104 -14.88 5.36 1.27
CA THR A 104 -14.92 6.45 2.25
C THR A 104 -13.58 7.13 2.46
N ASN A 105 -12.52 6.69 1.75
CA ASN A 105 -11.14 7.16 1.88
C ASN A 105 -10.54 6.99 3.29
N ASP A 106 -11.05 6.07 4.10
CA ASP A 106 -10.57 5.90 5.48
C ASP A 106 -9.16 5.30 5.56
N PHE A 107 -8.76 4.51 4.56
CA PHE A 107 -7.40 3.95 4.47
C PHE A 107 -6.85 3.99 3.06
N LEU A 108 -5.52 3.91 2.94
CA LEU A 108 -4.80 3.64 1.70
C LEU A 108 -3.71 2.59 1.96
N LEU A 109 -3.83 1.43 1.32
CA LEU A 109 -2.83 0.37 1.30
C LEU A 109 -2.10 0.40 -0.04
N ARG A 110 -0.78 0.49 -0.02
CA ARG A 110 0.06 0.44 -1.23
C ARG A 110 1.10 -0.66 -1.10
N TYR A 111 1.44 -1.28 -2.23
CA TYR A 111 2.66 -2.08 -2.33
C TYR A 111 3.33 -1.90 -3.69
N GLY A 112 4.65 -1.97 -3.67
CA GLY A 112 5.52 -1.94 -4.85
C GLY A 112 6.36 -3.20 -4.91
N LEU A 113 6.73 -3.62 -6.11
CA LEU A 113 7.69 -4.71 -6.32
C LEU A 113 8.86 -4.18 -7.15
N ARG A 114 10.06 -4.58 -6.76
CA ARG A 114 11.29 -4.27 -7.49
C ARG A 114 12.02 -5.56 -7.82
N GLU A 115 12.23 -5.75 -9.11
CA GLU A 115 13.13 -6.78 -9.61
C GLU A 115 14.56 -6.27 -9.48
N ALA A 116 15.46 -7.13 -9.05
CA ALA A 116 16.87 -6.83 -9.15
C ALA A 116 17.31 -6.88 -10.62
N GLU A 117 18.39 -6.17 -10.96
CA GLU A 117 18.94 -6.12 -12.33
C GLU A 117 19.29 -7.52 -12.90
N ASP A 118 19.51 -8.49 -12.02
CA ASP A 118 19.81 -9.88 -12.35
C ASP A 118 18.60 -10.75 -11.99
N GLN A 119 18.04 -11.45 -12.99
CA GLN A 119 16.84 -12.29 -12.85
C GLN A 119 17.03 -13.49 -11.91
N THR A 120 18.28 -13.81 -11.52
CA THR A 120 18.56 -14.86 -10.54
C THR A 120 18.45 -14.37 -9.10
N LYS A 121 18.31 -13.05 -8.89
CA LYS A 121 18.21 -12.43 -7.56
C LYS A 121 16.76 -12.39 -7.07
N PRO A 122 16.57 -12.31 -5.74
CA PRO A 122 15.24 -12.23 -5.14
C PRO A 122 14.46 -11.00 -5.60
N ILE A 123 13.13 -11.15 -5.69
CA ILE A 123 12.18 -10.05 -5.85
C ILE A 123 11.98 -9.41 -4.48
N TRP A 124 12.11 -8.10 -4.45
CA TRP A 124 11.93 -7.30 -3.24
C TRP A 124 10.64 -6.50 -3.33
N GLY A 125 10.05 -6.24 -2.17
CA GLY A 125 8.77 -5.56 -2.04
C GLY A 125 8.84 -4.40 -1.08
N ASP A 126 8.00 -3.40 -1.34
CA ASP A 126 7.75 -2.26 -0.48
C ASP A 126 6.25 -2.16 -0.17
N LEU A 127 5.90 -1.51 0.94
CA LEU A 127 4.54 -1.37 1.45
C LEU A 127 4.38 -0.08 2.23
N SER A 128 3.23 0.57 2.03
CA SER A 128 2.75 1.62 2.92
C SER A 128 1.29 1.44 3.28
N PHE A 129 0.92 1.86 4.48
CA PHE A 129 -0.46 1.91 4.94
C PHE A 129 -0.72 3.25 5.62
N SER A 130 -1.70 3.99 5.09
CA SER A 130 -2.15 5.28 5.62
C SER A 130 -3.59 5.13 6.11
N GLY A 131 -3.94 5.84 7.17
CA GLY A 131 -5.26 5.82 7.79
C GLY A 131 -5.31 6.78 8.98
N ASP A 132 -6.36 6.71 9.78
CA ASP A 132 -6.36 7.45 11.05
C ASP A 132 -5.40 6.85 12.09
N SER A 133 -5.16 7.55 13.19
CA SER A 133 -4.22 7.10 14.22
C SER A 133 -4.60 5.76 14.87
N ASP A 134 -5.89 5.42 14.93
CA ASP A 134 -6.35 4.14 15.47
C ASP A 134 -6.10 3.02 14.46
N ASP A 135 -6.28 3.29 13.16
CA ASP A 135 -5.96 2.37 12.08
C ASP A 135 -4.46 2.08 12.00
N ILE A 136 -3.62 3.10 12.12
CA ILE A 136 -2.15 2.93 12.17
C ILE A 136 -1.74 2.09 13.38
N ARG A 137 -2.28 2.39 14.57
CA ARG A 137 -1.98 1.60 15.78
C ARG A 137 -2.42 0.14 15.61
N ALA A 138 -3.60 -0.08 15.04
CA ALA A 138 -4.14 -1.41 14.80
C ALA A 138 -3.31 -2.19 13.78
N ALA A 139 -2.83 -1.54 12.72
CA ALA A 139 -1.93 -2.12 11.73
C ALA A 139 -0.59 -2.54 12.34
N ILE A 140 0.07 -1.66 13.11
CA ILE A 140 1.33 -1.98 13.80
C ILE A 140 1.18 -3.19 14.71
N MET A 141 0.12 -3.21 15.54
CA MET A 141 -0.10 -4.30 16.49
C MET A 141 -0.26 -5.65 15.80
N ARG A 142 -0.89 -5.69 14.62
CA ARG A 142 -1.08 -6.90 13.82
C ARG A 142 0.17 -7.31 13.04
N LEU A 143 1.01 -6.36 12.62
CA LEU A 143 2.22 -6.63 11.84
C LEU A 143 3.44 -6.97 12.71
N LYS A 144 3.48 -6.47 13.96
CA LYS A 144 4.56 -6.73 14.94
C LYS A 144 4.94 -8.21 15.12
N PRO A 145 4.01 -9.19 15.03
CA PRO A 145 4.37 -10.61 15.12
C PRO A 145 5.16 -11.16 13.91
N ILE A 146 5.27 -10.43 12.80
CA ILE A 146 6.04 -10.87 11.62
C ILE A 146 7.53 -10.61 11.88
N PRO A 147 8.38 -11.65 12.07
CA PRO A 147 9.77 -11.45 12.44
C PRO A 147 10.57 -10.80 11.33
N GLY A 148 11.34 -9.76 11.68
CA GLY A 148 12.24 -9.08 10.74
C GLY A 148 11.55 -8.10 9.78
N LEU A 149 10.26 -7.80 9.96
CA LEU A 149 9.57 -6.77 9.19
C LEU A 149 10.00 -5.38 9.69
N PRO A 150 10.70 -4.58 8.87
CA PRO A 150 11.28 -3.31 9.30
C PRO A 150 10.23 -2.19 9.22
N LEU A 151 9.38 -2.07 10.24
CA LEU A 151 8.30 -1.09 10.28
C LEU A 151 8.78 0.29 10.77
N ASN A 152 8.34 1.36 10.11
CA ASN A 152 8.54 2.74 10.56
C ASN A 152 7.28 3.59 10.36
N LEU A 153 7.21 4.72 11.07
CA LEU A 153 6.16 5.71 10.96
C LEU A 153 6.72 7.01 10.39
N MET A 154 5.98 7.60 9.47
CA MET A 154 6.31 8.89 8.89
C MET A 154 5.03 9.71 8.75
N GLY A 155 5.08 11.02 9.00
CA GLY A 155 3.92 11.88 8.73
C GLY A 155 3.49 11.73 7.27
N SER A 156 2.21 11.45 7.01
CA SER A 156 1.76 11.09 5.66
C SER A 156 2.10 12.18 4.65
N GLY A 157 1.84 13.46 4.98
CA GLY A 157 2.26 14.58 4.13
C GLY A 157 3.73 14.51 3.74
N SER A 158 4.64 14.37 4.71
CA SER A 158 6.08 14.23 4.46
C SER A 158 6.45 13.01 3.61
N TYR A 159 5.79 11.87 3.87
CA TYR A 159 6.04 10.64 3.12
C TYR A 159 5.63 10.79 1.64
N PHE A 160 4.42 11.30 1.41
CA PHE A 160 3.90 11.51 0.06
C PHE A 160 4.59 12.70 -0.65
N ASP A 161 5.11 13.69 0.06
CA ASP A 161 5.94 14.76 -0.52
C ASP A 161 7.31 14.24 -0.98
N ALA A 162 8.01 13.50 -0.10
CA ALA A 162 9.35 12.97 -0.38
C ALA A 162 9.36 11.99 -1.56
N THR A 163 8.28 11.23 -1.71
CA THR A 163 8.09 10.30 -2.81
C THR A 163 7.76 11.00 -4.14
N CYS A 164 7.14 12.18 -4.10
CA CYS A 164 6.71 12.89 -5.31
C CYS A 164 7.83 13.69 -6.01
N GLY A 165 9.05 13.71 -5.45
CA GLY A 165 10.19 14.46 -6.00
C GLY A 165 10.02 15.98 -5.93
N ARG A 166 9.25 16.49 -4.95
CA ARG A 166 9.13 17.93 -4.65
C ARG A 166 10.12 18.39 -3.58
#